data_AF-A0A933J902-F1
#
_entry.id   AF-A0A933J902-F1
#
_cell.length_a   1.000
_cell.length_b   1.000
_cell.length_c   1.000
_cell.angle_alpha   90.00
_cell.angle_beta   90.00
_cell.angle_gamma   90.00
#
_symmetry.space_group_name_H-M   'P 1'
#
loop_
_entity.id
_entity.type
_entity.pdbx_description
1 polymer ?
#
loop_
_entity_poly.entity_id
_entity_poly.type
_entity_poly.pdbx_seq_one_letter_code
_entity_poly.pdbx_strand_id
1 'polypeptide(L)'
;MKTAGYRVEGTGYSGEEQIYSAAFGLTEGIRTLSYYAKDNVDNTEVFKSTQVYVDNTAPVTSFDISGPLYIKDGARYITPASELVFTAADPLVSGVSAGVDRIDVSVDGGAYVKYAAALKFAEGRHTIKYRAIDNVGNLEAEHTLQVQSDNTAPETGYRVEGIGYSGEEQIYSKLFGLTEGIRTLSYYAKDNVGNAEIMKSTVIYVDGTAPVSALSLSGDQYKGDKQYISPRTDIVITAADPVVNGVASGVRETKYAVDGSAFNDYSLFKLSAEGRRVVSFYSAD
;
A
#
# COMPACT_ATOMS: atom_id res chain seq x y z
N MET A 1 65.47 28.47 -28.59
CA MET A 1 64.81 27.16 -28.68
C MET A 1 64.22 27.08 -30.07
N LYS A 2 64.68 26.11 -30.86
CA LYS A 2 64.30 25.93 -32.27
C LYS A 2 63.14 24.95 -32.38
N THR A 3 63.20 23.84 -31.64
CA THR A 3 62.13 22.82 -31.60
C THR A 3 62.05 22.17 -30.22
N ALA A 4 60.87 21.68 -29.86
CA ALA A 4 60.67 20.69 -28.80
C ALA A 4 60.16 19.39 -29.42
N GLY A 5 60.63 18.26 -28.93
CA GLY A 5 60.16 16.94 -29.32
C GLY A 5 59.71 16.14 -28.10
N TYR A 6 58.83 15.17 -28.33
CA TYR A 6 58.39 14.21 -27.33
C TYR A 6 58.16 12.84 -27.97
N ARG A 7 58.13 11.80 -27.15
CA ARG A 7 57.60 10.49 -27.53
C ARG A 7 56.77 9.95 -26.38
N VAL A 8 55.74 9.19 -26.72
CA VAL A 8 54.86 8.53 -25.75
C VAL A 8 55.07 7.04 -25.86
N GLU A 9 55.36 6.39 -24.74
CA GLU A 9 55.48 4.93 -24.65
C GLU A 9 54.29 4.37 -23.86
N GLY A 10 53.78 3.22 -24.32
CA GLY A 10 52.64 2.53 -23.73
C GLY A 10 51.83 1.76 -24.78
N THR A 11 50.88 0.94 -24.33
CA THR A 11 49.91 0.27 -25.21
C THR A 11 49.19 1.27 -26.10
N GLY A 12 49.27 1.09 -27.42
CA GLY A 12 48.63 1.96 -28.41
C GLY A 12 49.46 3.15 -28.90
N TYR A 13 50.71 3.30 -28.45
CA TYR A 13 51.64 4.32 -28.94
C TYR A 13 52.85 3.72 -29.64
N SER A 14 53.29 4.35 -30.74
CA SER A 14 54.43 3.86 -31.55
C SER A 14 55.79 4.06 -30.86
N GLY A 15 55.88 4.89 -29.82
CA GLY A 15 57.15 5.30 -29.22
C GLY A 15 57.99 6.19 -30.14
N GLU A 16 57.45 6.62 -31.28
CA GLU A 16 58.17 7.48 -32.22
C GLU A 16 58.24 8.92 -31.71
N GLU A 17 59.32 9.61 -32.06
CA GLU A 17 59.49 11.03 -31.76
C GLU A 17 58.54 11.89 -32.60
N GLN A 18 57.88 12.81 -31.92
CA GLN A 18 56.97 13.79 -32.49
C GLN A 18 57.44 15.19 -32.11
N ILE A 19 57.24 16.16 -32.99
CA ILE A 19 57.51 17.56 -32.68
C ILE A 19 56.31 18.15 -31.95
N TYR A 20 56.56 18.76 -30.79
CA TYR A 20 55.53 19.48 -30.06
C TYR A 20 55.12 20.74 -30.83
N SER A 21 53.90 20.72 -31.35
CA SER A 21 53.33 21.82 -32.15
C SER A 21 52.00 22.34 -31.59
N ALA A 22 51.31 21.53 -30.79
CA ALA A 22 50.08 21.87 -30.10
C ALA A 22 49.85 20.91 -28.91
N ALA A 23 48.87 21.24 -28.06
CA ALA A 23 48.40 20.33 -27.02
C ALA A 23 47.80 19.05 -27.62
N PHE A 24 47.98 17.93 -26.91
CA PHE A 24 47.46 16.62 -27.30
C PHE A 24 46.91 15.87 -26.08
N GLY A 25 45.96 14.97 -26.31
CA GLY A 25 45.41 14.08 -25.30
C GLY A 25 46.13 12.73 -25.27
N LEU A 26 46.03 12.04 -24.14
CA LEU A 26 46.51 10.68 -24.00
C LEU A 26 45.33 9.72 -23.86
N THR A 27 45.48 8.51 -24.39
CA THR A 27 44.53 7.43 -24.17
C THR A 27 44.75 6.82 -22.80
N GLU A 28 43.66 6.30 -22.23
CA GLU A 28 43.61 5.73 -20.89
C GLU A 28 44.68 4.65 -20.65
N GLY A 29 45.26 4.67 -19.45
CA GLY A 29 46.29 3.74 -19.01
C GLY A 29 47.55 4.44 -18.51
N ILE A 30 48.54 3.63 -18.17
CA ILE A 30 49.87 4.11 -17.76
C ILE A 30 50.66 4.49 -19.02
N ARG A 31 51.18 5.71 -19.06
CA ARG A 31 51.99 6.25 -20.17
C ARG A 31 53.31 6.79 -19.65
N THR A 32 54.37 6.60 -20.42
CA THR A 32 55.65 7.28 -20.18
C THR A 32 55.81 8.37 -21.24
N LEU A 33 55.81 9.64 -20.80
CA LEU A 33 56.09 10.77 -21.66
C LEU A 33 57.57 11.14 -21.53
N SER A 34 58.31 11.04 -22.63
CA SER A 34 59.70 11.49 -22.71
C SER A 34 59.81 12.69 -23.64
N TYR A 35 60.54 13.74 -23.25
CA TYR A 35 60.62 15.00 -23.99
C TYR A 35 62.02 15.63 -23.99
N TYR A 36 62.28 16.47 -24.99
CA TYR A 36 63.52 17.21 -25.18
C TYR A 36 63.29 18.53 -25.94
N ALA A 37 64.28 19.43 -25.88
CA ALA A 37 64.39 20.66 -26.66
C ALA A 37 65.70 20.73 -27.46
N LYS A 38 65.65 21.40 -28.61
CA LYS A 38 66.79 21.79 -29.44
C LYS A 38 66.97 23.29 -29.45
N ASP A 39 68.20 23.78 -29.39
CA ASP A 39 68.51 25.21 -29.54
C ASP A 39 68.63 25.64 -31.01
N ASN A 40 68.94 26.92 -31.26
CA ASN A 40 68.99 27.47 -32.62
C ASN A 40 70.21 26.99 -33.43
N VAL A 41 71.18 26.35 -32.77
CA VAL A 41 72.40 25.77 -33.37
C VAL A 41 72.40 24.23 -33.27
N ASP A 42 71.21 23.63 -33.11
CA ASP A 42 70.95 22.19 -33.12
C ASP A 42 71.55 21.37 -31.96
N ASN A 43 71.93 22.02 -30.84
CA ASN A 43 72.23 21.29 -29.61
C ASN A 43 70.94 20.69 -29.03
N THR A 44 70.95 19.39 -28.73
CA THR A 44 69.80 18.64 -28.17
C THR A 44 70.03 18.37 -26.69
N GLU A 45 69.07 18.67 -25.83
CA GLU A 45 69.15 18.27 -24.42
C GLU A 45 68.96 16.75 -24.24
N VAL A 46 69.41 16.22 -23.09
CA VAL A 46 69.11 14.84 -22.70
C VAL A 46 67.60 14.72 -22.42
N PHE A 47 67.00 13.61 -22.86
CA PHE A 47 65.59 13.33 -22.60
C PHE A 47 65.28 13.37 -21.11
N LYS A 48 64.18 14.06 -20.79
CA LYS A 48 63.50 13.96 -19.49
C LYS A 48 62.28 13.08 -19.67
N SER A 49 61.92 12.32 -18.64
CA SER A 49 60.74 11.45 -18.69
C SER A 49 59.93 11.54 -17.42
N THR A 50 58.62 11.31 -17.55
CA THR A 50 57.69 11.15 -16.44
C THR A 50 56.64 10.10 -16.81
N GLN A 51 56.16 9.38 -15.81
CA GLN A 51 54.96 8.56 -15.96
C GLN A 51 53.73 9.42 -15.70
N VAL A 52 52.66 9.14 -16.45
CA VAL A 52 51.34 9.71 -16.26
C VAL A 52 50.30 8.59 -16.25
N TYR A 53 49.31 8.74 -15.39
CA TYR A 53 48.21 7.80 -15.19
C TYR A 53 46.97 8.48 -15.73
N VAL A 54 46.53 8.06 -16.91
CA VAL A 54 45.41 8.68 -17.60
C VAL A 54 44.20 7.83 -17.34
N ASP A 55 43.28 8.32 -16.52
CA ASP A 55 42.02 7.65 -16.23
C ASP A 55 40.86 8.41 -16.89
N ASN A 56 40.09 7.70 -17.72
CA ASN A 56 38.91 8.23 -18.40
C ASN A 56 37.65 7.40 -18.04
N THR A 57 37.78 6.42 -17.14
CA THR A 57 36.66 5.58 -16.75
C THR A 57 35.96 6.22 -15.55
N ALA A 58 34.65 6.44 -15.67
CA ALA A 58 33.87 6.98 -14.56
C ALA A 58 33.62 5.88 -13.49
N PRO A 59 33.45 6.27 -12.21
CA PRO A 59 33.02 5.33 -11.19
C PRO A 59 31.63 4.76 -11.44
N VAL A 60 31.32 3.66 -10.77
CA VAL A 60 30.01 3.02 -10.78
C VAL A 60 29.39 3.05 -9.39
N THR A 61 28.18 3.60 -9.27
CA THR A 61 27.42 3.61 -8.02
C THR A 61 26.58 2.34 -7.83
N SER A 62 26.36 2.00 -6.57
CA SER A 62 25.37 1.00 -6.15
C SER A 62 24.63 1.50 -4.91
N PHE A 63 23.50 0.88 -4.56
CA PHE A 63 22.74 1.26 -3.39
C PHE A 63 22.18 0.04 -2.65
N ASP A 64 21.90 0.23 -1.37
CA ASP A 64 21.20 -0.72 -0.52
C ASP A 64 20.13 -0.01 0.30
N ILE A 65 19.05 -0.72 0.65
CA ILE A 65 17.99 -0.21 1.53
C ILE A 65 17.89 -1.16 2.72
N SER A 66 18.19 -0.65 3.91
CA SER A 66 18.03 -1.39 5.16
C SER A 66 16.75 -0.99 5.89
N GLY A 67 16.24 -1.87 6.75
CA GLY A 67 14.96 -1.71 7.44
C GLY A 67 13.77 -2.28 6.64
N PRO A 68 12.53 -1.87 6.97
CA PRO A 68 11.34 -2.36 6.26
C PRO A 68 11.39 -2.04 4.76
N LEU A 69 11.28 -3.08 3.94
CA LEU A 69 11.26 -2.99 2.48
C LEU A 69 10.33 -4.05 1.93
N TYR A 70 9.36 -3.63 1.13
CA TYR A 70 8.48 -4.50 0.37
C TYR A 70 8.60 -4.15 -1.12
N ILE A 71 8.77 -5.16 -1.97
CA ILE A 71 8.90 -4.99 -3.41
C ILE A 71 7.75 -5.69 -4.12
N LYS A 72 7.04 -4.95 -4.97
CA LYS A 72 5.95 -5.47 -5.80
C LYS A 72 6.01 -4.85 -7.18
N ASP A 73 6.06 -5.69 -8.22
CA ASP A 73 6.12 -5.26 -9.62
C ASP A 73 7.22 -4.22 -9.92
N GLY A 74 8.36 -4.34 -9.23
CA GLY A 74 9.50 -3.41 -9.33
C GLY A 74 9.38 -2.12 -8.50
N ALA A 75 8.20 -1.81 -7.95
CA ALA A 75 8.02 -0.71 -7.01
C ALA A 75 8.55 -1.09 -5.62
N ARG A 76 9.22 -0.14 -4.97
CA ARG A 76 9.78 -0.29 -3.61
C ARG A 76 8.95 0.51 -2.62
N TYR A 77 8.38 -0.19 -1.66
CA TYR A 77 7.65 0.37 -0.53
C TYR A 77 8.54 0.28 0.71
N ILE A 78 8.81 1.41 1.32
CA ILE A 78 9.65 1.56 2.50
C ILE A 78 8.85 2.25 3.61
N THR A 79 9.45 2.41 4.78
CA THR A 79 8.89 3.23 5.87
C THR A 79 9.83 4.40 6.16
N PRO A 80 9.42 5.42 6.94
CA PRO A 80 10.34 6.45 7.41
C PRO A 80 11.50 5.93 8.28
N ALA A 81 11.43 4.68 8.75
CA ALA A 81 12.52 4.02 9.47
C ALA A 81 13.58 3.39 8.55
N SER A 82 13.28 3.20 7.26
CA SER A 82 14.18 2.59 6.30
C SER A 82 15.29 3.54 5.88
N GLU A 83 16.49 3.01 5.67
CA GLU A 83 17.70 3.77 5.34
C GLU A 83 18.23 3.39 3.96
N LEU A 84 18.29 4.37 3.05
CA LEU A 84 18.89 4.22 1.72
C LEU A 84 20.36 4.64 1.76
N VAL A 85 21.25 3.72 1.42
CA VAL A 85 22.70 3.91 1.42
C VAL A 85 23.25 3.79 0.01
N PHE A 86 24.09 4.75 -0.39
CA PHE A 86 24.84 4.68 -1.65
C PHE A 86 26.31 4.34 -1.41
N THR A 87 26.87 3.54 -2.31
CA THR A 87 28.31 3.26 -2.40
C THR A 87 28.75 3.43 -3.85
N ALA A 88 30.06 3.57 -4.07
CA ALA A 88 30.61 3.64 -5.42
C ALA A 88 31.97 2.95 -5.46
N ALA A 89 32.31 2.43 -6.63
CA ALA A 89 33.63 1.87 -6.91
C ALA A 89 34.12 2.44 -8.24
N ASP A 90 35.38 2.86 -8.26
CA ASP A 90 36.05 3.23 -9.49
C ASP A 90 36.78 2.00 -10.07
N PRO A 91 36.39 1.52 -11.26
CA PRO A 91 36.93 0.26 -11.78
C PRO A 91 38.36 0.42 -12.30
N LEU A 92 39.20 -0.59 -12.05
CA LEU A 92 40.55 -0.66 -12.62
C LEU A 92 40.47 -1.00 -14.11
N VAL A 93 40.70 -0.02 -14.98
CA VAL A 93 40.72 -0.17 -16.44
C VAL A 93 42.10 0.23 -16.97
N SER A 94 42.67 -0.55 -17.90
CA SER A 94 44.02 -0.29 -18.44
C SER A 94 45.13 -0.12 -17.39
N GLY A 95 44.94 -0.73 -16.21
CA GLY A 95 45.89 -0.65 -15.09
C GLY A 95 45.86 0.67 -14.31
N VAL A 96 44.84 1.50 -14.48
CA VAL A 96 44.64 2.76 -13.74
C VAL A 96 43.25 2.82 -13.13
N SER A 97 43.15 3.55 -12.02
CA SER A 97 41.91 3.94 -11.34
C SER A 97 42.26 5.15 -10.48
N ALA A 98 41.54 6.25 -10.68
CA ALA A 98 41.70 7.50 -9.94
C ALA A 98 41.05 7.41 -8.55
N GLY A 99 40.17 6.45 -8.33
CA GLY A 99 39.38 6.30 -7.12
C GLY A 99 38.23 7.29 -7.06
N VAL A 100 37.21 6.99 -6.26
CA VAL A 100 36.03 7.84 -6.10
C VAL A 100 36.35 9.08 -5.27
N ASP A 101 35.98 10.28 -5.75
CA ASP A 101 35.98 11.52 -4.96
C ASP A 101 34.68 11.63 -4.14
N ARG A 102 33.54 11.53 -4.82
CA ARG A 102 32.23 11.67 -4.18
C ARG A 102 31.09 11.03 -4.94
N ILE A 103 29.99 10.85 -4.22
CA ILE A 103 28.67 10.55 -4.78
C ILE A 103 27.82 11.81 -4.60
N ASP A 104 27.14 12.25 -5.64
CA ASP A 104 26.18 13.36 -5.60
C ASP A 104 24.77 12.79 -5.74
N VAL A 105 23.85 13.24 -4.89
CA VAL A 105 22.43 12.83 -4.89
C VAL A 105 21.52 14.05 -5.03
N SER A 106 20.40 13.87 -5.73
CA SER A 106 19.31 14.84 -5.86
C SER A 106 18.01 14.14 -5.47
N VAL A 107 17.25 14.73 -4.56
CA VAL A 107 15.99 14.18 -4.05
C VAL A 107 14.86 15.10 -4.52
N ASP A 108 13.83 14.50 -5.12
CA ASP A 108 12.59 15.15 -5.56
C ASP A 108 12.80 16.37 -6.45
N GLY A 109 13.81 16.31 -7.32
CA GLY A 109 14.18 17.40 -8.24
C GLY A 109 14.93 18.55 -7.60
N GLY A 110 15.36 18.40 -6.34
CA GLY A 110 16.25 19.34 -5.67
C GLY A 110 17.64 19.41 -6.31
N ALA A 111 18.45 20.38 -5.88
CA ALA A 111 19.84 20.49 -6.33
C ALA A 111 20.66 19.25 -5.90
N TYR A 112 21.68 18.93 -6.68
CA TYR A 112 22.64 17.89 -6.29
C TYR A 112 23.41 18.32 -5.04
N VAL A 113 23.48 17.41 -4.08
CA VAL A 113 24.26 17.55 -2.84
C VAL A 113 25.19 16.35 -2.69
N LYS A 114 26.36 16.55 -2.08
CA LYS A 114 27.28 15.46 -1.77
C LYS A 114 26.63 14.51 -0.78
N TYR A 115 26.55 13.24 -1.14
CA TYR A 115 26.07 12.18 -0.27
C TYR A 115 27.06 11.95 0.88
N ALA A 116 26.57 12.05 2.11
CA ALA A 116 27.39 11.99 3.32
C ALA A 116 26.89 10.99 4.36
N ALA A 117 25.60 10.66 4.34
CA ALA A 117 24.95 9.76 5.28
C ALA A 117 23.70 9.12 4.64
N ALA A 118 23.24 8.01 5.23
CA ALA A 118 22.04 7.31 4.79
C ALA A 118 20.84 8.26 4.69
N LEU A 119 20.05 8.11 3.63
CA LEU A 119 18.85 8.91 3.40
C LEU A 119 17.63 8.23 4.02
N LYS A 120 16.80 9.03 4.68
CA LYS A 120 15.47 8.66 5.17
C LYS A 120 14.42 9.54 4.52
N PHE A 121 13.23 8.99 4.34
CA PHE A 121 12.15 9.64 3.62
C PHE A 121 10.91 9.74 4.49
N ALA A 122 10.33 10.94 4.58
CA ALA A 122 8.99 11.11 5.12
C ALA A 122 7.98 10.29 4.28
N GLU A 123 6.75 10.12 4.77
CA GLU A 123 5.74 9.43 3.96
C GLU A 123 5.49 10.17 2.64
N GLY A 124 5.31 9.41 1.56
CA GLY A 124 5.14 9.93 0.22
C GLY A 124 6.00 9.21 -0.83
N ARG A 125 5.86 9.66 -2.07
CA ARG A 125 6.66 9.16 -3.20
C ARG A 125 7.90 10.02 -3.37
N HIS A 126 9.05 9.37 -3.48
CA HIS A 126 10.33 10.05 -3.65
C HIS A 126 11.05 9.57 -4.90
N THR A 127 11.67 10.51 -5.60
CA THR A 127 12.57 10.25 -6.74
C THR A 127 13.98 10.69 -6.36
N ILE A 128 14.91 9.75 -6.42
CA ILE A 128 16.31 9.97 -6.09
C ILE A 128 17.12 9.81 -7.36
N LYS A 129 17.86 10.85 -7.74
CA LYS A 129 18.87 10.79 -8.78
C LYS A 129 20.24 10.74 -8.14
N TYR A 130 21.14 9.91 -8.65
CA TYR A 130 22.47 9.73 -8.07
C TYR A 130 23.52 9.44 -9.12
N ARG A 131 24.76 9.86 -8.86
CA ARG A 131 25.93 9.66 -9.71
C ARG A 131 27.22 9.83 -8.92
N ALA A 132 28.30 9.16 -9.30
CA ALA A 132 29.62 9.37 -8.73
C ALA A 132 30.58 10.16 -9.63
N ILE A 133 31.59 10.75 -9.00
CA ILE A 133 32.70 11.48 -9.62
C ILE A 133 34.00 10.94 -9.03
N ASP A 134 35.01 10.70 -9.88
CA ASP A 134 36.34 10.28 -9.44
C ASP A 134 37.26 11.48 -9.12
N ASN A 135 38.49 11.19 -8.68
CA ASN A 135 39.47 12.22 -8.33
C ASN A 135 40.05 13.00 -9.53
N VAL A 136 39.79 12.59 -10.77
CA VAL A 136 40.23 13.28 -11.99
C VAL A 136 39.10 13.95 -12.77
N GLY A 137 37.87 13.85 -12.27
CA GLY A 137 36.68 14.53 -12.78
C GLY A 137 35.82 13.71 -13.75
N ASN A 138 36.05 12.40 -13.91
CA ASN A 138 35.16 11.55 -14.70
C ASN A 138 33.82 11.40 -13.97
N LEU A 139 32.74 11.70 -14.68
CA LEU A 139 31.38 11.74 -14.15
C LEU A 139 30.59 10.53 -14.64
N GLU A 140 30.01 9.78 -13.68
CA GLU A 140 29.10 8.67 -13.99
C GLU A 140 27.82 9.17 -14.66
N ALA A 141 27.26 8.37 -15.56
CA ALA A 141 25.90 8.58 -16.05
C ALA A 141 24.90 8.57 -14.89
N GLU A 142 23.91 9.47 -14.95
CA GLU A 142 22.91 9.61 -13.89
C GLU A 142 21.99 8.39 -13.80
N HIS A 143 21.83 7.86 -12.58
CA HIS A 143 20.83 6.85 -12.27
C HIS A 143 19.61 7.48 -11.60
N THR A 144 18.45 6.82 -11.72
CA THR A 144 17.20 7.23 -11.06
C THR A 144 16.59 6.06 -10.30
N LEU A 145 16.26 6.28 -9.03
CA LEU A 145 15.57 5.36 -8.13
C LEU A 145 14.27 5.99 -7.64
N GLN A 146 13.20 5.21 -7.60
CA GLN A 146 11.92 5.61 -7.02
C GLN A 146 11.58 4.73 -5.81
N VAL A 147 11.12 5.37 -4.73
CA VAL A 147 10.65 4.71 -3.50
C VAL A 147 9.34 5.33 -3.04
N GLN A 148 8.52 4.55 -2.34
CA GLN A 148 7.25 4.98 -1.76
C GLN A 148 7.32 4.71 -0.25
N SER A 149 7.44 5.76 0.55
CA SER A 149 7.53 5.65 2.01
C SER A 149 6.13 5.72 2.61
N ASP A 150 5.76 4.72 3.40
CA ASP A 150 4.48 4.66 4.11
C ASP A 150 4.59 3.79 5.36
N ASN A 151 4.11 4.32 6.47
CA ASN A 151 3.98 3.60 7.73
C ASN A 151 2.59 3.81 8.34
N THR A 152 1.66 4.41 7.59
CA THR A 152 0.29 4.62 8.02
C THR A 152 -0.53 3.38 7.69
N ALA A 153 -1.18 2.83 8.71
CA ALA A 153 -2.06 1.68 8.53
C ALA A 153 -3.23 2.03 7.59
N PRO A 154 -3.72 1.09 6.78
CA PRO A 154 -4.87 1.33 5.92
C PRO A 154 -6.13 1.62 6.74
N GLU A 155 -7.00 2.48 6.20
CA GLU A 155 -8.32 2.76 6.73
C GLU A 155 -9.39 1.93 6.01
N THR A 156 -10.46 1.56 6.72
CA THR A 156 -11.62 0.89 6.11
C THR A 156 -12.69 1.93 5.77
N GLY A 157 -12.92 2.14 4.48
CA GLY A 157 -14.06 2.87 3.97
C GLY A 157 -15.27 1.93 3.81
N TYR A 158 -16.47 2.43 4.12
CA TYR A 158 -17.71 1.72 3.86
C TYR A 158 -18.81 2.67 3.40
N ARG A 159 -19.82 2.13 2.72
CA ARG A 159 -21.08 2.83 2.45
C ARG A 159 -22.25 1.90 2.69
N VAL A 160 -23.34 2.46 3.16
CA VAL A 160 -24.60 1.74 3.36
C VAL A 160 -25.62 2.28 2.36
N GLU A 161 -26.20 1.39 1.58
CA GLU A 161 -27.27 1.70 0.63
C GLU A 161 -28.59 1.12 1.13
N GLY A 162 -29.68 1.85 0.90
CA GLY A 162 -31.03 1.49 1.34
C GLY A 162 -31.86 2.72 1.69
N ILE A 163 -33.14 2.50 2.00
CA ILE A 163 -34.04 3.58 2.43
C ILE A 163 -33.47 4.26 3.68
N GLY A 164 -33.32 5.59 3.63
CA GLY A 164 -32.81 6.39 4.76
C GLY A 164 -31.28 6.52 4.84
N TYR A 165 -30.52 5.97 3.88
CA TYR A 165 -29.07 6.12 3.81
C TYR A 165 -28.67 6.87 2.53
N SER A 166 -27.68 7.77 2.64
CA SER A 166 -27.21 8.57 1.52
C SER A 166 -26.37 7.78 0.51
N GLY A 167 -25.90 6.58 0.86
CA GLY A 167 -24.93 5.83 0.06
C GLY A 167 -23.55 6.49 0.02
N GLU A 168 -23.33 7.54 0.81
CA GLU A 168 -22.05 8.22 0.90
C GLU A 168 -21.03 7.36 1.64
N GLU A 169 -19.77 7.53 1.25
CA GLU A 169 -18.65 6.85 1.86
C GLU A 169 -18.35 7.41 3.24
N GLN A 170 -18.07 6.50 4.18
CA GLN A 170 -17.75 6.78 5.56
C GLN A 170 -16.51 5.99 5.97
N ILE A 171 -15.69 6.56 6.85
CA ILE A 171 -14.55 5.84 7.44
C ILE A 171 -15.02 5.11 8.70
N TYR A 172 -14.76 3.82 8.75
CA TYR A 172 -15.07 3.00 9.91
C TYR A 172 -14.18 3.38 11.08
N SER A 173 -14.79 4.01 12.09
CA SER A 173 -14.10 4.48 13.30
C SER A 173 -14.71 3.93 14.60
N LYS A 174 -15.95 3.44 14.54
CA LYS A 174 -16.67 2.86 15.68
C LYS A 174 -17.85 2.02 15.19
N LEU A 175 -18.43 1.23 16.11
CA LEU A 175 -19.68 0.51 15.86
C LEU A 175 -20.84 1.47 15.56
N PHE A 176 -21.70 1.05 14.63
CA PHE A 176 -22.93 1.74 14.27
C PHE A 176 -24.07 0.72 14.11
N GLY A 177 -25.31 1.19 14.31
CA GLY A 177 -26.51 0.41 14.08
C GLY A 177 -27.11 0.64 12.70
N LEU A 178 -27.92 -0.30 12.24
CA LEU A 178 -28.69 -0.18 11.01
C LEU A 178 -30.17 -0.03 11.33
N THR A 179 -30.89 0.78 10.54
CA THR A 179 -32.35 0.86 10.61
C THR A 179 -32.99 -0.31 9.89
N GLU A 180 -34.22 -0.64 10.29
CA GLU A 180 -35.00 -1.77 9.77
C GLU A 180 -35.22 -1.74 8.26
N GLY A 181 -35.01 -2.89 7.62
CA GLY A 181 -35.17 -3.13 6.19
C GLY A 181 -33.97 -3.82 5.55
N ILE A 182 -34.00 -3.92 4.22
CA ILE A 182 -32.89 -4.46 3.43
C ILE A 182 -31.81 -3.38 3.26
N ARG A 183 -30.56 -3.69 3.59
CA ARG A 183 -29.40 -2.81 3.47
C ARG A 183 -28.30 -3.49 2.68
N THR A 184 -27.62 -2.75 1.82
CA THR A 184 -26.37 -3.23 1.20
C THR A 184 -25.22 -2.50 1.86
N LEU A 185 -24.34 -3.26 2.53
CA LEU A 185 -23.10 -2.75 3.08
C LEU A 185 -21.97 -3.04 2.09
N SER A 186 -21.38 -1.98 1.53
CA SER A 186 -20.16 -2.07 0.73
C SER A 186 -18.96 -1.54 1.52
N TYR A 187 -17.81 -2.19 1.42
CA TYR A 187 -16.62 -1.83 2.19
C TYR A 187 -15.32 -2.19 1.47
N TYR A 188 -14.24 -1.46 1.77
CA TYR A 188 -12.90 -1.69 1.24
C TYR A 188 -11.85 -1.05 2.16
N ALA A 189 -10.60 -1.54 2.10
CA ALA A 189 -9.47 -0.92 2.80
C ALA A 189 -8.62 -0.12 1.82
N LYS A 190 -8.07 1.02 2.27
CA LYS A 190 -7.17 1.86 1.48
C LYS A 190 -6.01 2.38 2.34
N ASP A 191 -4.79 2.32 1.82
CA ASP A 191 -3.60 2.89 2.46
C ASP A 191 -3.27 4.32 1.96
N ASN A 192 -2.28 4.94 2.59
CA ASN A 192 -1.86 6.31 2.27
C ASN A 192 -1.11 6.43 0.93
N VAL A 193 -0.55 5.34 0.42
CA VAL A 193 0.12 5.30 -0.89
C VAL A 193 -0.88 5.12 -2.05
N GLY A 194 -2.16 4.93 -1.70
CA GLY A 194 -3.27 4.81 -2.63
C GLY A 194 -3.54 3.38 -3.08
N ASN A 195 -2.94 2.36 -2.45
CA ASN A 195 -3.36 0.99 -2.65
C ASN A 195 -4.71 0.79 -1.97
N ALA A 196 -5.69 0.35 -2.76
CA ALA A 196 -7.02 0.03 -2.27
C ALA A 196 -7.37 -1.43 -2.59
N GLU A 197 -8.03 -2.10 -1.65
CA GLU A 197 -8.67 -3.37 -1.93
C GLU A 197 -9.82 -3.21 -2.93
N ILE A 198 -10.15 -4.29 -3.63
CA ILE A 198 -11.40 -4.37 -4.39
C ILE A 198 -12.56 -4.29 -3.41
N MET A 199 -13.54 -3.43 -3.72
CA MET A 199 -14.75 -3.26 -2.91
C MET A 199 -15.53 -4.56 -2.79
N LYS A 200 -15.86 -4.90 -1.55
CA LYS A 200 -16.70 -6.05 -1.16
C LYS A 200 -18.07 -5.54 -0.78
N SER A 201 -19.10 -6.37 -0.94
CA SER A 201 -20.47 -6.01 -0.55
C SER A 201 -21.23 -7.19 0.03
N THR A 202 -22.11 -6.91 0.98
CA THR A 202 -23.07 -7.89 1.53
C THR A 202 -24.45 -7.25 1.73
N VAL A 203 -25.50 -8.06 1.66
CA VAL A 203 -26.87 -7.63 1.94
C VAL A 203 -27.23 -8.05 3.37
N ILE A 204 -27.76 -7.11 4.13
CA ILE A 204 -28.16 -7.26 5.52
C ILE A 204 -29.67 -7.04 5.61
N TYR A 205 -30.36 -7.97 6.26
CA TYR A 205 -31.79 -7.89 6.54
C TYR A 205 -31.95 -7.54 8.02
N VAL A 206 -32.41 -6.34 8.31
CA VAL A 206 -32.58 -5.86 9.68
C VAL A 206 -34.06 -5.84 10.00
N ASP A 207 -34.52 -6.78 10.81
CA ASP A 207 -35.89 -6.81 11.28
C ASP A 207 -35.96 -6.47 12.76
N GLY A 208 -36.86 -5.55 13.11
CA GLY A 208 -37.14 -5.15 14.48
C GLY A 208 -38.63 -5.05 14.76
N THR A 209 -39.48 -5.45 13.82
CA THR A 209 -40.93 -5.42 14.00
C THR A 209 -41.38 -6.71 14.67
N ALA A 210 -41.92 -6.60 15.89
CA ALA A 210 -42.39 -7.77 16.62
C ALA A 210 -43.59 -8.47 15.91
N PRO A 211 -43.71 -9.80 16.05
CA PRO A 211 -44.81 -10.54 15.43
C PRO A 211 -46.16 -10.22 16.08
N VAL A 212 -47.22 -10.31 15.28
CA VAL A 212 -48.61 -10.17 15.74
C VAL A 212 -49.26 -11.54 15.93
N SER A 213 -50.01 -11.70 17.02
CA SER A 213 -50.76 -12.92 17.31
C SER A 213 -52.25 -12.65 17.52
N ALA A 214 -53.08 -13.61 17.14
CA ALA A 214 -54.53 -13.54 17.26
C ALA A 214 -55.10 -14.88 17.73
N LEU A 215 -56.13 -14.82 18.57
CA LEU A 215 -56.87 -15.98 19.03
C LEU A 215 -58.22 -16.04 18.32
N SER A 216 -58.57 -17.21 17.80
CA SER A 216 -59.85 -17.54 17.21
C SER A 216 -60.39 -18.85 17.78
N LEU A 217 -61.69 -19.08 17.59
CA LEU A 217 -62.41 -20.24 18.11
C LEU A 217 -63.02 -21.02 16.95
N SER A 218 -62.81 -22.33 16.91
CA SER A 218 -63.37 -23.21 15.89
C SER A 218 -64.27 -24.28 16.54
N GLY A 219 -65.51 -24.38 16.06
CA GLY A 219 -66.54 -25.27 16.62
C GLY A 219 -67.61 -24.54 17.43
N ASP A 220 -68.32 -25.30 18.28
CA ASP A 220 -69.53 -24.84 18.96
C ASP A 220 -69.28 -23.62 19.85
N GLN A 221 -69.92 -22.50 19.52
CA GLN A 221 -69.77 -21.27 20.28
C GLN A 221 -71.04 -20.43 20.24
N TYR A 222 -71.25 -19.63 21.28
CA TYR A 222 -72.32 -18.65 21.36
C TYR A 222 -71.78 -17.35 21.94
N LYS A 223 -71.98 -16.25 21.22
CA LYS A 223 -71.56 -14.92 21.65
C LYS A 223 -72.80 -14.06 21.96
N GLY A 224 -73.05 -13.84 23.25
CA GLY A 224 -73.98 -12.83 23.76
C GLY A 224 -73.18 -11.74 24.49
N ASP A 225 -73.56 -11.43 25.74
CA ASP A 225 -72.77 -10.54 26.62
C ASP A 225 -71.41 -11.15 27.03
N LYS A 226 -71.29 -12.47 26.90
CA LYS A 226 -70.06 -13.25 27.13
C LYS A 226 -69.84 -14.20 25.95
N GLN A 227 -68.60 -14.63 25.78
CA GLN A 227 -68.25 -15.70 24.87
C GLN A 227 -68.42 -17.04 25.60
N TYR A 228 -69.32 -17.89 25.09
CA TYR A 228 -69.53 -19.25 25.56
C TYR A 228 -69.03 -20.24 24.51
N ILE A 229 -68.33 -21.28 24.96
CA ILE A 229 -67.81 -22.36 24.12
C ILE A 229 -68.15 -23.70 24.75
N SER A 230 -68.11 -24.77 23.95
CA SER A 230 -68.18 -26.14 24.46
C SER A 230 -66.77 -26.72 24.69
N PRO A 231 -66.63 -27.82 25.44
CA PRO A 231 -65.37 -28.56 25.53
C PRO A 231 -64.88 -29.16 24.20
N ARG A 232 -65.70 -29.13 23.13
CA ARG A 232 -65.31 -29.55 21.78
C ARG A 232 -64.70 -28.42 20.95
N THR A 233 -64.77 -27.18 21.42
CA THR A 233 -64.32 -26.00 20.69
C THR A 233 -62.81 -25.89 20.75
N ASP A 234 -62.20 -25.79 19.58
CA ASP A 234 -60.77 -25.58 19.42
C ASP A 234 -60.40 -24.12 19.68
N ILE A 235 -59.36 -23.92 20.49
CA ILE A 235 -58.69 -22.64 20.65
C ILE A 235 -57.56 -22.58 19.62
N VAL A 236 -57.70 -21.70 18.64
CA VAL A 236 -56.74 -21.53 17.56
C VAL A 236 -55.99 -20.22 17.76
N ILE A 237 -54.68 -20.29 17.99
CA ILE A 237 -53.80 -19.12 17.99
C ILE A 237 -53.04 -19.10 16.66
N THR A 238 -53.16 -17.99 15.95
CA THR A 238 -52.38 -17.72 14.73
C THR A 238 -51.39 -16.61 15.02
N ALA A 239 -50.19 -16.72 14.47
CA ALA A 239 -49.17 -15.70 14.54
C ALA A 239 -48.64 -15.40 13.15
N ALA A 240 -48.32 -14.14 12.90
CA ALA A 240 -47.68 -13.69 11.69
C ALA A 240 -46.67 -12.61 12.04
N ASP A 241 -45.51 -12.67 11.43
CA ASP A 241 -44.53 -11.59 11.48
C ASP A 241 -44.74 -10.68 10.27
N PRO A 242 -45.15 -9.41 10.45
CA PRO A 242 -45.51 -8.54 9.34
C PRO A 242 -44.26 -8.06 8.58
N VAL A 243 -44.35 -8.08 7.24
CA VAL A 243 -43.29 -7.51 6.41
C VAL A 243 -43.29 -6.00 6.50
N VAL A 244 -42.24 -5.43 7.08
CA VAL A 244 -42.01 -3.98 7.19
C VAL A 244 -40.69 -3.64 6.48
N ASN A 245 -40.69 -2.58 5.66
CA ASN A 245 -39.53 -2.19 4.85
C ASN A 245 -38.90 -3.34 4.02
N GLY A 246 -39.74 -4.30 3.60
CA GLY A 246 -39.34 -5.44 2.78
C GLY A 246 -38.67 -6.59 3.52
N VAL A 247 -38.70 -6.59 4.86
CA VAL A 247 -38.14 -7.67 5.70
C VAL A 247 -39.17 -8.18 6.71
N ALA A 248 -39.02 -9.45 7.07
CA ALA A 248 -39.67 -10.13 8.17
C ALA A 248 -38.78 -11.33 8.53
N SER A 249 -38.50 -11.53 9.80
CA SER A 249 -37.67 -12.60 10.34
C SER A 249 -38.47 -13.87 10.63
N GLY A 250 -39.79 -13.76 10.62
CA GLY A 250 -40.74 -14.84 10.85
C GLY A 250 -41.09 -14.99 12.32
N VAL A 251 -41.97 -15.94 12.63
CA VAL A 251 -42.34 -16.27 14.01
C VAL A 251 -41.53 -17.46 14.48
N ARG A 252 -40.66 -17.29 15.47
CA ARG A 252 -39.88 -18.38 16.07
C ARG A 252 -40.75 -19.25 16.97
N GLU A 253 -41.55 -18.63 17.83
CA GLU A 253 -42.41 -19.35 18.78
C GLU A 253 -43.72 -18.62 19.04
N THR A 254 -44.73 -19.40 19.45
CA THR A 254 -46.00 -18.91 19.96
C THR A 254 -46.33 -19.69 21.22
N LYS A 255 -46.66 -18.99 22.30
CA LYS A 255 -46.95 -19.62 23.60
C LYS A 255 -48.31 -19.19 24.12
N TYR A 256 -48.88 -20.05 24.97
CA TYR A 256 -50.13 -19.77 25.66
C TYR A 256 -50.13 -20.25 27.10
N ALA A 257 -50.97 -19.63 27.94
CA ALA A 257 -51.23 -20.02 29.30
C ALA A 257 -52.73 -19.96 29.57
N VAL A 258 -53.23 -20.85 30.44
CA VAL A 258 -54.65 -20.89 30.83
C VAL A 258 -54.75 -20.63 32.31
N ASP A 259 -55.61 -19.69 32.70
CA ASP A 259 -55.88 -19.30 34.08
C ASP A 259 -54.63 -18.94 34.89
N GLY A 260 -53.68 -18.27 34.24
CA GLY A 260 -52.43 -17.82 34.88
C GLY A 260 -51.41 -18.95 35.12
N SER A 261 -51.57 -20.10 34.46
CA SER A 261 -50.53 -21.13 34.42
C SER A 261 -49.22 -20.61 33.81
N ALA A 262 -48.15 -21.41 33.92
CA ALA A 262 -46.97 -21.19 33.10
C ALA A 262 -47.32 -21.24 31.60
N PHE A 263 -46.56 -20.49 30.80
CA PHE A 263 -46.68 -20.52 29.34
C PHE A 263 -46.14 -21.82 28.77
N ASN A 264 -46.91 -22.45 27.89
CA ASN A 264 -46.54 -23.64 27.13
C ASN A 264 -46.46 -23.30 25.64
N ASP A 265 -45.68 -24.07 24.89
CA ASP A 265 -45.64 -23.94 23.44
C ASP A 265 -47.02 -24.25 22.86
N TYR A 266 -47.45 -23.41 21.91
CA TYR A 266 -48.75 -23.54 21.32
C TYR A 266 -48.86 -24.81 20.48
N SER A 267 -49.88 -25.58 20.81
CA SER A 267 -50.47 -26.62 19.99
C SER A 267 -51.98 -26.44 20.09
N LEU A 268 -52.72 -26.91 19.08
CA LEU A 268 -54.17 -26.86 19.10
C LEU A 268 -54.71 -27.47 20.40
N PHE A 269 -55.48 -26.71 21.16
CA PHE A 269 -55.98 -27.15 22.47
C PHE A 269 -57.45 -26.80 22.67
N LYS A 270 -58.07 -27.44 23.67
CA LYS A 270 -59.46 -27.23 24.06
C LYS A 270 -59.52 -26.95 25.56
N LEU A 271 -60.56 -26.24 26.00
CA LEU A 271 -60.82 -26.00 27.42
C LEU A 271 -61.83 -27.04 27.92
N SER A 272 -61.39 -27.94 28.81
CA SER A 272 -62.21 -29.07 29.29
C SER A 272 -62.97 -28.79 30.59
N ALA A 273 -62.56 -27.78 31.35
CA ALA A 273 -63.18 -27.41 32.62
C ALA A 273 -64.25 -26.34 32.42
N GLU A 274 -65.36 -26.48 33.14
CA GLU A 274 -66.44 -25.51 33.16
C GLU A 274 -66.05 -24.22 33.89
N GLY A 275 -66.80 -23.14 33.61
CA GLY A 275 -66.62 -21.84 34.25
C GLY A 275 -65.84 -20.82 33.42
N ARG A 276 -65.55 -19.67 34.03
CA ARG A 276 -64.78 -18.60 33.37
C ARG A 276 -63.33 -19.04 33.24
N ARG A 277 -62.80 -19.02 32.02
CA ARG A 277 -61.40 -19.31 31.70
C ARG A 277 -60.72 -18.06 31.12
N VAL A 278 -59.43 -17.91 31.36
CA VAL A 278 -58.60 -16.85 30.77
C VAL A 278 -57.48 -17.50 29.97
N VAL A 279 -57.35 -17.13 28.70
CA VAL A 279 -56.23 -17.54 27.85
C VAL A 279 -55.33 -16.33 27.62
N SER A 280 -54.07 -16.43 28.04
CA SER A 280 -53.02 -15.46 27.73
C SER A 280 -52.13 -16.05 26.65
N PHE A 281 -51.69 -15.25 25.68
CA PHE A 281 -50.84 -15.73 24.59
C PHE A 281 -49.89 -14.63 24.10
N TYR A 282 -48.77 -15.04 23.51
CA TYR A 282 -47.84 -14.16 22.81
C TYR A 282 -47.05 -14.94 21.75
N SER A 283 -46.39 -14.21 20.86
CA SER A 283 -45.46 -14.75 19.87
C SER A 283 -44.16 -13.95 19.90
N ALA A 284 -43.07 -14.59 19.48
CA ALA A 284 -41.75 -13.97 19.40
C ALA A 284 -41.01 -14.43 18.13
N ASP A 285 -40.23 -13.53 17.57
CA ASP A 285 -39.29 -13.67 16.47
C ASP A 285 -37.87 -13.95 16.98
#